data_AF-A0A949GGF4-F1
#
_entry.id   AF-A0A949GGF4-F1
#
_cell.length_a   1.000
_cell.length_b   1.000
_cell.length_c   1.000
_cell.angle_alpha   90.00
_cell.angle_beta   90.00
_cell.angle_gamma   90.00
#
_symmetry.space_group_name_H-M   'P 1'
#
loop_
_entity.id
_entity.type
_entity.pdbx_description
1 polymer ?
#
loop_
_entity_poly.entity_id
_entity_poly.type
_entity_poly.pdbx_seq_one_letter_code
_entity_poly.pdbx_strand_id
1 'polypeptide(L)'
;MKSTKPIYWLLLPVLLALSAGSIWGTLNFYPKQSASDMSKLSQCQNLRDFVISEEIIGQAKWGTYHSDVLKYKTGLSDQARTIALVKLIANEAIEVLQSDLRIYEEMDANRVCLTPTFEKNLSTVITDTQSSIDFLLGQGEISSQMFDPNQGTWNPAFYDAYESAVKYLK
;
A
#
# COMPACT_ATOMS: atom_id res chain seq x y z
N MET A 1 31.21 -0.44 -21.35
CA MET A 1 30.39 -0.11 -20.16
C MET A 1 28.98 0.20 -20.66
N LYS A 2 28.02 -0.71 -20.47
CA LYS A 2 26.62 -0.45 -20.85
C LYS A 2 25.96 0.30 -19.69
N SER A 3 25.53 1.52 -19.97
CA SER A 3 24.70 2.32 -19.07
C SER A 3 23.36 1.61 -18.89
N THR A 4 23.21 0.90 -17.77
CA THR A 4 21.93 0.39 -17.30
C THR A 4 21.14 1.59 -16.81
N LYS A 5 20.27 2.12 -17.68
CA LYS A 5 19.26 3.09 -17.24
C LYS A 5 18.48 2.43 -16.10
N PRO A 6 18.49 3.00 -14.89
CA PRO A 6 17.74 2.42 -13.79
C PRO A 6 16.25 2.55 -14.12
N ILE A 7 15.58 1.41 -14.14
CA ILE A 7 14.14 1.25 -14.43
C ILE A 7 13.39 1.79 -13.19
N TYR A 8 13.40 3.12 -13.04
CA TYR A 8 12.87 3.86 -11.90
C TYR A 8 11.36 4.18 -12.01
N TRP A 9 10.61 3.61 -12.96
CA TRP A 9 9.48 4.37 -13.52
C TRP A 9 8.11 3.69 -13.68
N LEU A 10 7.82 2.57 -13.00
CA LEU A 10 6.49 1.93 -13.18
C LEU A 10 5.66 1.64 -11.93
N LEU A 11 6.09 2.06 -10.73
CA LEU A 11 5.32 1.82 -9.51
C LEU A 11 4.72 3.07 -8.85
N LEU A 12 4.99 4.26 -9.39
CA LEU A 12 4.59 5.50 -8.72
C LEU A 12 3.07 5.84 -8.73
N PRO A 13 2.25 5.55 -9.76
CA PRO A 13 0.88 6.07 -9.76
C PRO A 13 -0.12 5.25 -8.93
N VAL A 14 0.07 3.94 -8.78
CA VAL A 14 -0.94 3.06 -8.15
C VAL A 14 -0.77 3.00 -6.63
N LEU A 15 0.46 3.09 -6.14
CA LEU A 15 0.78 3.06 -4.71
C LEU A 15 0.42 4.38 -3.98
N LEU A 16 0.23 5.46 -4.74
CA LEU A 16 -0.06 6.82 -4.25
C LEU A 16 -1.52 7.05 -3.83
N ALA A 17 -2.45 6.19 -4.24
CA ALA A 17 -3.88 6.36 -3.90
C ALA A 17 -4.26 5.74 -2.54
N LEU A 18 -3.35 4.99 -1.90
CA LEU A 18 -3.76 3.89 -1.03
C LEU A 18 -3.30 3.99 0.42
N SER A 19 -2.22 4.71 0.74
CA SER A 19 -1.57 4.63 2.07
C SER A 19 -1.71 5.86 2.97
N ALA A 20 -2.34 6.94 2.50
CA ALA A 20 -2.68 8.03 3.39
C ALA A 20 -3.95 7.64 4.16
N GLY A 21 -3.77 7.20 5.41
CA GLY A 21 -4.83 6.79 6.36
C GLY A 21 -5.85 7.86 6.76
N SER A 22 -6.18 8.76 5.84
CA SER A 22 -7.28 9.70 5.91
C SER A 22 -8.22 9.58 4.70
N ILE A 23 -7.83 8.97 3.58
CA ILE A 23 -8.67 8.95 2.39
C ILE A 23 -9.86 7.98 2.59
N TRP A 24 -9.62 6.76 3.07
CA TRP A 24 -10.69 5.76 3.19
C TRP A 24 -11.71 6.09 4.29
N GLY A 25 -11.29 6.69 5.41
CA GLY A 25 -12.20 7.20 6.44
C GLY A 25 -13.08 8.37 5.98
N THR A 26 -12.67 9.05 4.90
CA THR A 26 -13.44 10.13 4.24
C THR A 26 -14.21 9.67 3.01
N LEU A 27 -14.01 8.42 2.56
CA LEU A 27 -14.86 7.85 1.52
C LEU A 27 -16.26 7.64 2.09
N ASN A 28 -17.18 8.32 1.44
CA ASN A 28 -18.59 8.28 1.75
C ASN A 28 -19.14 6.90 1.35
N PHE A 29 -19.02 5.91 2.25
CA PHE A 29 -19.64 4.59 2.13
C PHE A 29 -21.16 4.71 2.28
N TYR A 30 -21.86 5.06 1.21
CA TYR A 30 -23.32 5.10 1.17
C TYR A 30 -23.88 4.08 0.20
N PRO A 31 -25.02 3.44 0.52
CA PRO A 31 -25.66 2.52 -0.40
C PRO A 31 -26.05 3.24 -1.71
N LYS A 32 -25.78 2.60 -2.84
CA LYS A 32 -26.07 3.11 -4.20
C LYS A 32 -27.55 3.42 -4.48
N GLN A 33 -28.51 2.98 -3.64
CA GLN A 33 -29.94 3.25 -3.80
C GLN A 33 -30.60 3.56 -2.45
N SER A 34 -31.67 4.36 -2.52
CA SER A 34 -32.38 5.08 -1.44
C SER A 34 -32.45 4.39 -0.08
N ALA A 35 -32.35 5.21 0.96
CA ALA A 35 -32.31 4.95 2.41
C ALA A 35 -33.45 4.10 3.06
N SER A 36 -34.13 3.23 2.32
CA SER A 36 -35.20 2.36 2.85
C SER A 36 -34.73 0.95 3.23
N ASP A 37 -33.50 0.57 2.91
CA ASP A 37 -32.98 -0.78 3.12
C ASP A 37 -31.95 -0.78 4.27
N MET A 38 -32.45 -0.85 5.52
CA MET A 38 -31.65 -0.82 6.75
C MET A 38 -30.52 -1.87 6.76
N SER A 39 -30.71 -3.01 6.07
CA SER A 39 -29.69 -4.04 5.92
C SER A 39 -28.46 -3.54 5.17
N LYS A 40 -28.64 -2.74 4.11
CA LYS A 40 -27.53 -2.20 3.30
C LYS A 40 -26.80 -1.07 4.02
N LEU A 41 -27.53 -0.28 4.83
CA LEU A 41 -26.91 0.73 5.68
C LEU A 41 -25.99 0.08 6.73
N SER A 42 -26.46 -0.96 7.42
CA SER A 42 -25.66 -1.72 8.38
C SER A 42 -24.43 -2.36 7.71
N GLN A 43 -24.60 -2.94 6.52
CA GLN A 43 -23.48 -3.49 5.74
C GLN A 43 -22.40 -2.44 5.44
N CYS A 44 -22.78 -1.25 4.96
CA CYS A 44 -21.82 -0.20 4.66
C CYS A 44 -21.17 0.42 5.91
N GLN A 45 -21.87 0.42 7.05
CA GLN A 45 -21.30 0.79 8.34
C GLN A 45 -20.25 -0.22 8.79
N ASN A 46 -20.54 -1.52 8.70
CA ASN A 46 -19.59 -2.58 9.05
C ASN A 46 -18.33 -2.51 8.17
N LEU A 47 -18.50 -2.29 6.85
CA LEU A 47 -17.37 -2.06 5.94
C LEU A 47 -16.54 -0.86 6.39
N ARG A 48 -17.19 0.26 6.72
CA ARG A 48 -16.49 1.47 7.20
C ARG A 48 -15.71 1.21 8.48
N ASP A 49 -16.31 0.51 9.44
CA ASP A 49 -15.67 0.21 10.72
C ASP A 49 -14.49 -0.77 10.54
N PHE A 50 -14.63 -1.76 9.66
CA PHE A 50 -13.54 -2.64 9.27
C PHE A 50 -12.38 -1.86 8.65
N VAL A 51 -12.68 -0.99 7.67
CA VAL A 51 -11.68 -0.14 7.02
C VAL A 51 -10.96 0.73 8.06
N ILE A 52 -11.68 1.39 8.96
CA ILE A 52 -11.07 2.21 10.03
C ILE A 52 -10.14 1.36 10.91
N SER A 53 -10.55 0.14 11.28
CA SER A 53 -9.72 -0.77 12.07
C SER A 53 -8.43 -1.15 11.36
N GLU A 54 -8.51 -1.52 10.08
CA GLU A 54 -7.33 -1.87 9.28
C GLU A 54 -6.42 -0.65 9.03
N GLU A 55 -6.98 0.55 8.85
CA GLU A 55 -6.20 1.79 8.72
C GLU A 55 -5.38 2.10 9.97
N ILE A 56 -5.91 1.83 11.17
CA ILE A 56 -5.16 1.99 12.43
C ILE A 56 -3.97 1.03 12.46
N ILE A 57 -4.17 -0.22 12.04
CA ILE A 57 -3.11 -1.25 11.98
C ILE A 57 -2.06 -0.84 10.95
N GLY A 58 -2.49 -0.51 9.73
CA GLY A 58 -1.64 -0.07 8.63
C GLY A 58 -0.83 1.16 9.01
N GLN A 59 -1.45 2.16 9.66
CA GLN A 59 -0.76 3.37 10.11
C GLN A 59 0.38 3.08 11.10
N ALA A 60 0.18 2.14 12.02
CA ALA A 60 1.24 1.74 12.95
C ALA A 60 2.43 1.11 12.22
N LYS A 61 2.16 0.22 11.25
CA LYS A 61 3.19 -0.42 10.42
C LYS A 61 3.91 0.58 9.51
N TRP A 62 3.16 1.53 8.97
CA TRP A 62 3.72 2.67 8.23
C TRP A 62 4.70 3.49 9.07
N GLY A 63 4.42 3.72 10.36
CA GLY A 63 5.33 4.42 11.26
C GLY A 63 6.67 3.71 11.40
N THR A 64 6.66 2.38 11.52
CA THR A 64 7.87 1.55 11.58
C THR A 64 8.62 1.55 10.25
N TYR A 65 7.92 1.27 9.14
CA TYR A 65 8.46 1.33 7.79
C TYR A 65 9.16 2.67 7.51
N HIS A 66 8.50 3.79 7.84
CA HIS A 66 9.03 5.14 7.70
C HIS A 66 10.34 5.32 8.47
N SER A 67 10.37 4.91 9.74
CA SER A 67 11.57 4.99 10.56
C SER A 67 12.75 4.23 9.94
N ASP A 68 12.49 3.05 9.40
CA ASP A 68 13.53 2.20 8.83
C ASP A 68 14.03 2.71 7.46
N VAL A 69 13.15 3.25 6.62
CA VAL A 69 13.57 3.93 5.38
C VAL A 69 14.42 5.16 5.68
N LEU A 70 14.09 5.94 6.71
CA LEU A 70 14.92 7.06 7.13
C LEU A 70 16.31 6.60 7.58
N LYS A 71 16.40 5.53 8.37
CA LYS A 71 17.69 4.93 8.76
C LYS A 71 18.50 4.51 7.54
N TYR A 72 17.85 3.91 6.54
CA TYR A 72 18.48 3.50 5.29
C TYR A 72 19.04 4.71 4.52
N LYS A 73 18.25 5.78 4.40
CA LYS A 73 18.66 7.03 3.73
C LYS A 73 19.82 7.73 4.43
N THR A 74 19.89 7.69 5.76
CA THR A 74 21.00 8.27 6.53
C THR A 74 22.30 7.49 6.39
N GLY A 75 22.24 6.28 5.81
CA GLY A 75 23.38 5.42 5.57
C GLY A 75 23.78 4.60 6.79
N LEU A 76 24.06 3.32 6.57
CA LEU A 76 24.76 2.46 7.51
C LEU A 76 26.17 2.20 7.00
N SER A 77 27.16 2.22 7.89
CA SER A 77 28.57 2.04 7.53
C SER A 77 28.96 0.60 7.16
N ASP A 78 28.06 -0.35 7.38
CA ASP A 78 28.32 -1.79 7.26
C ASP A 78 27.28 -2.46 6.34
N GLN A 79 27.77 -3.23 5.36
CA GLN A 79 26.93 -3.88 4.35
C GLN A 79 26.00 -4.93 4.97
N ALA A 80 26.45 -5.69 5.97
CA ALA A 80 25.62 -6.70 6.61
C ALA A 80 24.44 -6.05 7.36
N ARG A 81 24.68 -4.94 8.06
CA ARG A 81 23.62 -4.13 8.67
C ARG A 81 22.68 -3.51 7.64
N THR A 82 23.17 -3.06 6.50
CA THR A 82 22.31 -2.57 5.40
C THR A 82 21.40 -3.66 4.86
N ILE A 83 21.93 -4.87 4.61
CA ILE A 83 21.13 -6.02 4.16
C ILE A 83 20.05 -6.37 5.20
N ALA A 84 20.41 -6.42 6.48
CA ALA A 84 19.45 -6.68 7.56
C ALA A 84 18.35 -5.62 7.60
N LEU A 85 18.71 -4.33 7.44
CA LEU A 85 17.75 -3.24 7.39
C LEU A 85 16.81 -3.34 6.18
N VAL A 86 17.32 -3.67 4.99
CA VAL A 86 16.49 -3.84 3.79
C VAL A 86 15.48 -4.98 3.95
N LYS A 87 15.86 -6.08 4.62
CA LYS A 87 14.92 -7.16 4.97
C LYS A 87 13.81 -6.68 5.90
N LEU A 88 14.14 -5.86 6.90
CA LEU A 88 13.14 -5.27 7.80
C LEU A 88 12.20 -4.33 7.02
N ILE A 89 12.75 -3.43 6.21
CA ILE A 89 11.97 -2.50 5.39
C ILE A 89 11.00 -3.26 4.46
N ALA A 90 11.47 -4.32 3.80
CA ALA A 90 10.63 -5.13 2.93
C ALA A 90 9.50 -5.82 3.70
N ASN A 91 9.78 -6.38 4.87
CA ASN A 91 8.75 -7.01 5.72
C ASN A 91 7.69 -6.00 6.17
N GLU A 92 8.10 -4.81 6.66
CA GLU A 92 7.14 -3.78 7.07
C GLU A 92 6.30 -3.27 5.88
N ALA A 93 6.90 -3.14 4.70
CA ALA A 93 6.17 -2.80 3.48
C ALA A 93 5.15 -3.88 3.08
N ILE A 94 5.50 -5.16 3.21
CA ILE A 94 4.58 -6.28 2.98
C ILE A 94 3.41 -6.21 3.95
N GLU A 95 3.65 -5.99 5.25
CA GLU A 95 2.58 -5.94 6.25
C GLU A 95 1.60 -4.78 6.00
N VAL A 96 2.12 -3.63 5.59
CA VAL A 96 1.32 -2.50 5.10
C VAL A 96 0.44 -2.91 3.91
N LEU A 97 1.06 -3.47 2.86
CA LEU A 97 0.33 -3.85 1.64
C LEU A 97 -0.70 -4.96 1.90
N GLN A 98 -0.43 -5.85 2.85
CA GLN A 98 -1.40 -6.86 3.28
C GLN A 98 -2.59 -6.24 4.01
N SER A 99 -2.39 -5.16 4.76
CA SER A 99 -3.49 -4.39 5.36
C SER A 99 -4.36 -3.75 4.29
N ASP A 100 -3.72 -3.09 3.33
CA ASP A 100 -4.38 -2.49 2.17
C ASP A 100 -5.16 -3.54 1.36
N LEU A 101 -4.56 -4.71 1.11
CA LEU A 101 -5.20 -5.81 0.40
C LEU A 101 -6.47 -6.30 1.11
N ARG A 102 -6.42 -6.50 2.44
CA ARG A 102 -7.61 -6.89 3.22
C ARG A 102 -8.74 -5.87 3.11
N ILE A 103 -8.40 -4.58 3.12
CA ILE A 103 -9.36 -3.49 2.87
C ILE A 103 -10.02 -3.66 1.50
N TYR A 104 -9.23 -3.87 0.44
CA TYR A 104 -9.77 -4.00 -0.91
C TYR A 104 -10.60 -5.26 -1.11
N GLU A 105 -10.20 -6.38 -0.51
CA GLU A 105 -10.96 -7.62 -0.52
C GLU A 105 -12.31 -7.46 0.20
N GLU A 106 -12.33 -6.78 1.36
CA GLU A 106 -13.59 -6.49 2.06
C GLU A 106 -14.46 -5.51 1.26
N MET A 107 -13.87 -4.53 0.59
CA MET A 107 -14.59 -3.66 -0.35
C MET A 107 -15.16 -4.45 -1.53
N ASP A 108 -14.47 -5.48 -2.00
CA ASP A 108 -14.90 -6.33 -3.11
C ASP A 108 -16.12 -7.17 -2.73
N ALA A 109 -16.14 -7.68 -1.50
CA ALA A 109 -17.30 -8.34 -0.91
C ALA A 109 -18.48 -7.38 -0.71
N ASN A 110 -18.22 -6.07 -0.58
CA ASN A 110 -19.20 -5.05 -0.24
C ASN A 110 -19.35 -3.94 -1.32
N ARG A 111 -19.23 -4.30 -2.61
CA ARG A 111 -19.27 -3.36 -3.76
C ARG A 111 -20.49 -2.42 -3.83
N VAL A 112 -21.59 -2.76 -3.17
CA VAL A 112 -22.80 -1.92 -3.08
C VAL A 112 -22.54 -0.59 -2.34
N CYS A 113 -21.50 -0.55 -1.50
CA CYS A 113 -21.12 0.60 -0.68
C CYS A 113 -20.09 1.52 -1.36
N LEU A 114 -19.62 1.16 -2.56
CA LEU A 114 -18.53 1.87 -3.25
C LEU A 114 -19.05 2.87 -4.29
N THR A 115 -18.25 3.87 -4.61
CA THR A 115 -18.53 4.72 -5.78
C THR A 115 -18.31 3.93 -7.08
N PRO A 116 -19.05 4.20 -8.17
CA PRO A 116 -18.89 3.49 -9.45
C PRO A 116 -17.46 3.58 -10.02
N THR A 117 -16.80 4.72 -9.85
CA THR A 117 -15.42 4.93 -10.31
C THR A 117 -14.44 4.01 -9.58
N PHE A 118 -14.58 3.89 -8.26
CA PHE A 118 -13.68 3.05 -7.47
C PHE A 118 -13.96 1.57 -7.68
N GLU A 119 -15.23 1.17 -7.69
CA GLU A 119 -15.66 -0.20 -8.00
C GLU A 119 -15.06 -0.70 -9.33
N LYS A 120 -15.05 0.13 -10.36
CA LYS A 120 -14.50 -0.23 -11.68
C LYS A 120 -13.00 -0.58 -11.61
N ASN A 121 -12.25 0.11 -10.74
CA ASN A 121 -10.80 -0.05 -10.65
C ASN A 121 -10.38 -1.05 -9.56
N LEU A 122 -11.30 -1.48 -8.68
CA LEU A 122 -10.99 -2.28 -7.50
C LEU A 122 -10.25 -3.58 -7.81
N SER A 123 -10.66 -4.31 -8.86
CA SER A 123 -9.98 -5.55 -9.25
C SER A 123 -8.53 -5.32 -9.69
N THR A 124 -8.26 -4.21 -10.39
CA THR A 124 -6.90 -3.82 -10.77
C THR A 124 -6.08 -3.46 -9.54
N VAL A 125 -6.67 -2.70 -8.60
CA VAL A 125 -6.01 -2.33 -7.34
C VAL A 125 -5.63 -3.58 -6.53
N ILE A 126 -6.54 -4.53 -6.36
CA ILE A 126 -6.26 -5.82 -5.67
C ILE A 126 -5.11 -6.56 -6.35
N THR A 127 -5.15 -6.67 -7.68
CA THR A 127 -4.13 -7.39 -8.45
C THR A 127 -2.76 -6.72 -8.35
N ASP A 128 -2.70 -5.40 -8.43
CA ASP A 128 -1.46 -4.63 -8.35
C ASP A 128 -0.86 -4.69 -6.93
N THR A 129 -1.70 -4.65 -5.89
CA THR A 129 -1.28 -4.81 -4.50
C THR A 129 -0.71 -6.21 -4.25
N GLN A 130 -1.41 -7.27 -4.69
CA GLN A 130 -0.91 -8.63 -4.57
C GLN A 130 0.40 -8.83 -5.33
N SER A 131 0.50 -8.31 -6.56
CA SER A 131 1.73 -8.38 -7.35
C SER A 131 2.91 -7.67 -6.66
N SER A 132 2.64 -6.57 -5.94
CA SER A 132 3.65 -5.86 -5.16
C SER A 132 4.12 -6.67 -3.95
N ILE A 133 3.20 -7.37 -3.27
CA ILE A 133 3.53 -8.31 -2.18
C ILE A 133 4.39 -9.46 -2.72
N ASP A 134 3.97 -10.10 -3.82
CA ASP A 134 4.69 -11.22 -4.44
C ASP A 134 6.09 -10.80 -4.86
N PHE A 135 6.24 -9.60 -5.42
CA PHE A 135 7.55 -9.03 -5.75
C PHE A 135 8.44 -8.92 -4.51
N LEU A 136 7.95 -8.33 -3.42
CA LEU A 136 8.73 -8.17 -2.18
C LEU A 136 9.05 -9.49 -1.48
N LEU A 137 8.23 -10.52 -1.68
CA LEU A 137 8.49 -11.89 -1.21
C LEU A 137 9.49 -12.65 -2.10
N GLY A 138 9.90 -12.08 -3.24
CA GLY A 138 10.71 -12.78 -4.24
C GLY A 138 9.96 -13.92 -4.92
N GLN A 139 8.63 -13.81 -5.01
CA GLN A 139 7.73 -14.79 -5.64
C GLN A 139 7.18 -14.29 -6.99
N GLY A 140 7.35 -13.00 -7.28
CA GLY A 140 6.93 -12.36 -8.53
C GLY A 140 7.99 -11.41 -9.10
N GLU A 141 7.81 -11.06 -10.37
CA GLU A 141 8.61 -10.06 -11.07
C GLU A 141 7.80 -8.81 -11.35
N ILE A 142 8.44 -7.65 -11.22
CA ILE A 142 7.90 -6.38 -11.71
C ILE A 142 8.89 -5.83 -12.73
N SER A 143 8.40 -5.56 -13.94
CA SER A 143 9.24 -5.07 -15.05
C SER A 143 10.46 -5.97 -15.32
N SER A 144 10.26 -7.30 -15.26
CA SER A 144 11.29 -8.33 -15.46
C SER A 144 12.44 -8.28 -14.45
N GLN A 145 12.18 -7.78 -13.24
CA GLN A 145 13.10 -7.79 -12.12
C GLN A 145 12.45 -8.47 -10.93
N MET A 146 13.24 -9.28 -10.21
CA MET A 146 12.87 -9.79 -8.89
C MET A 146 13.51 -8.94 -7.81
N PHE A 147 12.82 -8.80 -6.68
CA PHE A 147 13.41 -8.23 -5.49
C PHE A 147 14.39 -9.22 -4.86
N ASP A 148 15.60 -8.76 -4.53
CA ASP A 148 16.57 -9.52 -3.75
C ASP A 148 17.06 -8.69 -2.57
N PRO A 149 16.55 -8.92 -1.35
CA PRO A 149 16.94 -8.14 -0.18
C PRO A 149 18.41 -8.36 0.23
N ASN A 150 19.06 -9.43 -0.27
CA ASN A 150 20.47 -9.69 0.04
C ASN A 150 21.43 -8.76 -0.70
N GLN A 151 20.94 -7.99 -1.68
CA GLN A 151 21.72 -6.93 -2.32
C GLN A 151 21.81 -5.68 -1.44
N GLY A 152 21.03 -5.59 -0.36
CA GLY A 152 21.00 -4.43 0.52
C GLY A 152 20.56 -3.16 -0.19
N THR A 153 19.83 -3.29 -1.30
CA THR A 153 19.35 -2.16 -2.10
C THR A 153 17.86 -2.01 -1.88
N TRP A 154 17.45 -0.83 -1.42
CA TRP A 154 16.06 -0.41 -1.31
C TRP A 154 15.81 0.82 -2.18
N ASN A 155 14.65 0.87 -2.84
CA ASN A 155 14.21 2.05 -3.59
C ASN A 155 13.36 2.96 -2.70
N PRO A 156 13.87 4.12 -2.23
CA PRO A 156 13.10 5.03 -1.40
C PRO A 156 12.04 5.81 -2.18
N ALA A 157 11.96 5.71 -3.51
CA ALA A 157 10.99 6.48 -4.31
C ALA A 157 9.53 6.17 -3.94
N PHE A 158 9.25 4.94 -3.50
CA PHE A 158 7.95 4.55 -2.92
C PHE A 158 7.59 5.43 -1.72
N TYR A 159 8.58 5.67 -0.86
CA TYR A 159 8.45 6.50 0.32
C TYR A 159 8.39 8.00 -0.01
N ASP A 160 9.16 8.48 -1.00
CA ASP A 160 9.17 9.90 -1.41
C ASP A 160 7.83 10.34 -1.99
N ALA A 161 7.17 9.45 -2.75
CA ALA A 161 5.83 9.66 -3.26
C ALA A 161 4.81 9.80 -2.11
N TYR A 162 4.89 8.93 -1.11
CA TYR A 162 4.03 8.97 0.08
C TYR A 162 4.21 10.26 0.90
N GLU A 163 5.44 10.67 1.20
CA GLU A 163 5.72 11.91 1.92
C GLU A 163 5.08 13.12 1.21
N SER A 164 5.11 13.12 -0.12
CA SER A 164 4.47 14.15 -0.95
C SER A 164 2.95 14.14 -0.79
N ALA A 165 2.32 12.96 -0.82
CA ALA A 165 0.88 12.80 -0.64
C ALA A 165 0.39 13.18 0.76
N VAL A 166 1.10 12.78 1.83
CA VAL A 166 0.74 13.16 3.21
C VAL A 166 0.92 14.66 3.43
N LYS A 167 1.95 15.28 2.85
CA LYS A 167 2.12 16.75 2.90
C LYS A 167 1.00 17.47 2.15
N TYR A 168 0.49 16.89 1.06
CA TYR A 168 -0.63 17.45 0.30
C TYR A 168 -1.97 17.41 1.07
N LEU A 169 -2.12 16.45 1.98
CA LEU A 169 -3.33 16.27 2.80
C LEU A 169 -3.34 17.09 4.10
N LYS A 170 -2.25 17.81 4.41
CA LYS A 170 -2.12 18.75 5.54
C LYS A 170 -2.30 20.19 5.06
#